data_AF-A0AAV6YH38-F1
#
_entry.id   AF-A0AAV6YH38-F1
#
_cell.length_a   1.000
_cell.length_b   1.000
_cell.length_c   1.000
_cell.angle_alpha   90.00
_cell.angle_beta   90.00
_cell.angle_gamma   90.00
#
_symmetry.space_group_name_H-M   'P 1'
#
loop_
_entity.id
_entity.type
_entity.pdbx_description
1 polymer ?
#
loop_
_entity_poly.entity_id
_entity_poly.type
_entity_poly.pdbx_seq_one_letter_code
_entity_poly.pdbx_strand_id
1 'polypeptide(L)'
;MKRLAWAHMDRTMTVSSALSLLPPTDLYIVEKSSLSSQNASMFPVTLHLRVVEALVYALLNPGYMVERQHRVFSMARSIVGKHFDIMVGGAKTSGVELVQQLVEEAETLQQSRIHLLPELLLQYKHKLHPRGQNRNEELCDALLQAIAFYELLRKHQT
;
A
#
# COMPACT_ATOMS: atom_id res chain seq x y z
N MET A 1 -17.73 -27.00 9.91
CA MET A 1 -16.63 -27.04 8.91
C MET A 1 -16.99 -26.49 7.53
N LYS A 2 -18.10 -26.91 6.88
CA LYS A 2 -18.42 -26.49 5.50
C LYS A 2 -18.56 -24.96 5.27
N ARG A 3 -19.16 -24.20 6.19
CA ARG A 3 -19.31 -22.73 6.06
C ARG A 3 -17.99 -21.94 6.09
N LEU A 4 -17.00 -22.41 6.88
CA LEU A 4 -15.69 -21.75 6.95
C LEU A 4 -14.91 -21.95 5.64
N ALA A 5 -14.94 -23.16 5.08
CA ALA A 5 -14.27 -23.46 3.81
C ALA A 5 -14.78 -22.59 2.65
N TRP A 6 -16.09 -22.31 2.59
CA TRP A 6 -16.69 -21.48 1.54
C TRP A 6 -16.28 -20.01 1.66
N ALA A 7 -16.23 -19.47 2.89
CA ALA A 7 -15.77 -18.12 3.15
C ALA A 7 -14.27 -17.92 2.84
N HIS A 8 -13.45 -18.97 3.00
CA HIS A 8 -12.04 -18.94 2.60
C HIS A 8 -11.87 -18.98 1.07
N MET A 9 -12.68 -19.78 0.38
CA MET A 9 -12.65 -19.90 -1.08
C MET A 9 -13.04 -18.57 -1.76
N ASP A 10 -14.10 -17.93 -1.26
CA ASP A 10 -14.58 -16.64 -1.78
C ASP A 10 -13.55 -15.49 -1.61
N ARG A 11 -12.91 -15.41 -0.43
CA ARG A 11 -11.81 -14.46 -0.21
C ARG A 11 -10.63 -14.69 -1.13
N THR A 12 -10.25 -15.94 -1.33
CA THR A 12 -9.13 -16.29 -2.22
C THR A 12 -9.43 -15.89 -3.66
N MET A 13 -10.65 -16.13 -4.15
CA MET A 13 -11.08 -15.69 -5.48
C MET A 13 -11.07 -14.17 -5.62
N THR A 14 -11.54 -13.45 -4.59
CA THR A 14 -11.56 -11.98 -4.61
C THR A 14 -10.14 -11.41 -4.64
N VAL A 15 -9.24 -11.90 -3.79
CA VAL A 15 -7.84 -11.45 -3.76
C VAL A 15 -7.15 -11.80 -5.07
N SER A 16 -7.28 -13.04 -5.56
CA SER A 16 -6.68 -13.46 -6.83
C SER A 16 -7.17 -12.61 -8.02
N SER A 17 -8.46 -12.27 -8.06
CA SER A 17 -9.03 -11.42 -9.11
C SER A 17 -8.43 -10.01 -9.06
N ALA A 18 -8.30 -9.43 -7.85
CA ALA A 18 -7.67 -8.12 -7.69
C ALA A 18 -6.20 -8.13 -8.10
N LEU A 19 -5.44 -9.16 -7.69
CA LEU A 19 -4.02 -9.29 -8.01
C LEU A 19 -3.77 -9.52 -9.52
N SER A 20 -4.72 -10.13 -10.24
CA SER A 20 -4.60 -10.32 -11.69
C SER A 20 -4.59 -9.02 -12.51
N LEU A 21 -5.03 -7.91 -11.91
CA LEU A 21 -5.01 -6.58 -12.52
C LEU A 21 -3.68 -5.86 -12.33
N LEU A 22 -2.79 -6.38 -11.47
CA LEU A 22 -1.50 -5.74 -11.21
C LEU A 22 -0.54 -5.99 -12.38
N PRO A 23 0.23 -4.96 -12.78
CA PRO A 23 1.29 -5.18 -13.76
C PRO A 23 2.37 -6.10 -13.19
N PRO A 24 3.13 -6.81 -14.06
CA PRO A 24 4.32 -7.52 -13.64
C PRO A 24 5.36 -6.51 -13.11
N THR A 25 5.96 -6.82 -11.97
CA THR A 25 6.99 -6.01 -11.31
C THR A 25 7.99 -6.94 -10.61
N ASP A 26 9.19 -6.42 -10.35
CA ASP A 26 10.23 -7.15 -9.62
C ASP A 26 9.83 -7.36 -8.15
N LEU A 27 9.22 -6.34 -7.55
CA LEU A 27 8.87 -6.30 -6.14
C LEU A 27 7.45 -5.76 -5.92
N TYR A 28 6.78 -6.29 -4.89
CA TYR A 28 5.51 -5.85 -4.36
C TYR A 28 5.68 -5.43 -2.90
N ILE A 29 5.29 -4.21 -2.56
CA ILE A 29 5.34 -3.71 -1.18
C ILE A 29 3.93 -3.65 -0.62
N VAL A 30 3.71 -4.31 0.52
CA VAL A 30 2.42 -4.40 1.20
C VAL A 30 2.49 -3.64 2.52
N GLU A 31 1.41 -2.96 2.89
CA GLU A 31 1.36 -2.28 4.19
C GLU A 31 1.33 -3.32 5.33
N LYS A 32 2.22 -3.16 6.31
CA LYS A 32 2.13 -3.83 7.61
C LYS A 32 1.31 -2.98 8.57
N SER A 33 0.08 -3.42 8.80
CA SER A 33 -0.84 -2.82 9.77
C SER A 33 -0.23 -2.79 11.19
N SER A 34 -0.46 -1.70 11.91
CA SER A 34 -0.06 -1.49 13.31
C SER A 34 -1.09 -1.99 14.33
N LEU A 35 -2.13 -2.71 13.90
CA LEU A 35 -3.12 -3.27 14.82
C LEU A 35 -2.49 -4.31 15.75
N SER A 36 -2.66 -4.10 17.05
CA SER A 36 -2.18 -5.01 18.08
C SER A 36 -3.06 -6.26 18.16
N SER A 37 -2.45 -7.44 18.16
CA SER A 37 -3.12 -8.71 18.43
C SER A 37 -3.63 -8.83 19.87
N GLN A 38 -3.22 -7.93 20.76
CA GLN A 38 -3.64 -7.94 22.17
C GLN A 38 -5.01 -7.28 22.37
N ASN A 39 -5.48 -6.47 21.41
CA ASN A 39 -6.80 -5.86 21.50
C ASN A 39 -7.88 -6.81 20.94
N ALA A 40 -8.54 -7.54 21.84
CA ALA A 40 -9.56 -8.53 21.48
C ALA A 40 -10.73 -7.93 20.67
N SER A 41 -11.08 -6.66 20.87
CA SER A 41 -12.17 -6.03 20.10
C SER A 41 -11.82 -5.84 18.62
N MET A 42 -10.53 -5.73 18.29
CA MET A 42 -10.02 -5.58 16.93
C MET A 42 -9.62 -6.93 16.30
N PHE A 43 -9.85 -8.05 16.98
CA PHE A 43 -9.45 -9.37 16.50
C PHE A 43 -10.04 -9.73 15.13
N PRO A 44 -11.35 -9.52 14.83
CA PRO A 44 -11.91 -9.87 13.52
C PRO A 44 -11.22 -9.10 12.37
N VAL A 45 -10.94 -7.81 12.58
CA VAL A 45 -10.24 -6.97 11.60
C VAL A 45 -8.79 -7.43 11.45
N THR A 46 -8.10 -7.67 12.57
CA THR A 46 -6.71 -8.15 12.58
C THR A 46 -6.59 -9.48 11.85
N LEU A 47 -7.48 -10.44 12.12
CA LEU A 47 -7.50 -11.73 11.45
C LEU A 47 -7.77 -11.58 9.95
N HIS A 48 -8.72 -10.72 9.56
CA HIS A 48 -8.99 -10.44 8.16
C HIS A 48 -7.74 -9.93 7.44
N LEU A 49 -7.07 -8.90 7.98
CA LEU A 49 -5.86 -8.33 7.39
C LEU A 49 -4.72 -9.35 7.31
N ARG A 50 -4.54 -10.19 8.34
CA ARG A 50 -3.52 -11.25 8.32
C ARG A 50 -3.79 -12.33 7.27
N VAL A 51 -5.06 -12.70 7.08
CA VAL A 51 -5.44 -13.66 6.03
C VAL A 51 -5.19 -13.06 4.65
N VAL A 52 -5.58 -11.80 4.43
CA VAL A 52 -5.34 -11.11 3.14
C VAL A 52 -3.84 -10.96 2.88
N GLU A 53 -3.04 -10.52 3.87
CA GLU A 53 -1.59 -10.44 3.76
C GLU A 53 -0.98 -11.79 3.38
N ALA A 54 -1.34 -12.88 4.07
CA ALA A 54 -0.84 -14.21 3.75
C ALA A 54 -1.21 -14.67 2.33
N LEU A 55 -2.44 -14.38 1.86
CA LEU A 55 -2.87 -14.69 0.50
C LEU A 55 -2.08 -13.89 -0.53
N VAL A 56 -1.86 -12.60 -0.30
CA VAL A 56 -1.04 -11.75 -1.19
C VAL A 56 0.38 -12.29 -1.28
N TYR A 57 0.99 -12.64 -0.15
CA TYR A 57 2.32 -13.26 -0.12
C TYR A 57 2.36 -14.59 -0.89
N ALA A 58 1.37 -15.45 -0.72
CA ALA A 58 1.35 -16.74 -1.41
C ALA A 58 1.14 -16.60 -2.93
N LEU A 59 0.23 -15.71 -3.35
CA LEU A 59 -0.16 -15.57 -4.75
C LEU A 59 0.84 -14.77 -5.59
N LEU A 60 1.54 -13.79 -4.99
CA LEU A 60 2.54 -12.97 -5.70
C LEU A 60 3.96 -13.55 -5.63
N ASN A 61 4.15 -14.70 -4.99
CA ASN A 61 5.44 -15.43 -4.96
C ASN A 61 5.35 -16.83 -5.59
N PRO A 62 4.86 -16.99 -6.83
CA PRO A 62 4.65 -18.32 -7.42
C PRO A 62 5.95 -19.12 -7.60
N GLY A 63 7.09 -18.44 -7.81
CA GLY A 63 8.40 -19.04 -8.01
C GLY A 63 9.20 -19.30 -6.73
N TYR A 64 8.71 -18.94 -5.54
CA TYR A 64 9.51 -18.95 -4.31
C TYR A 64 10.10 -20.33 -3.97
N MET A 65 9.36 -21.41 -4.20
CA MET A 65 9.83 -22.77 -3.92
C MET A 65 11.04 -23.17 -4.77
N VAL A 66 11.23 -22.54 -5.92
CA VAL A 66 12.32 -22.82 -6.86
C VAL A 66 13.43 -21.78 -6.72
N GLU A 67 13.08 -20.50 -6.79
CA GLU A 67 14.02 -19.37 -6.83
C GLU A 67 14.53 -18.97 -5.43
N ARG A 68 13.80 -19.35 -4.36
CA ARG A 68 14.06 -18.94 -2.97
C ARG A 68 14.20 -17.43 -2.76
N GLN A 69 13.63 -16.64 -3.66
CA GLN A 69 13.64 -15.18 -3.61
C GLN A 69 12.24 -14.65 -3.27
N HIS A 70 12.17 -13.83 -2.23
CA HIS A 70 10.95 -13.11 -1.88
C HIS A 70 10.78 -11.90 -2.80
N ARG A 71 9.61 -11.77 -3.40
CA ARG A 71 9.19 -10.60 -4.19
C ARG A 71 8.21 -9.71 -3.45
N VAL A 72 7.63 -10.18 -2.35
CA VAL A 72 6.67 -9.42 -1.53
C VAL A 72 7.31 -9.04 -0.21
N PHE A 73 7.23 -7.75 0.15
CA PHE A 73 7.78 -7.21 1.39
C PHE A 73 6.75 -6.38 2.14
N SER A 74 6.72 -6.47 3.47
CA SER A 74 5.80 -5.68 4.29
C SER A 74 6.51 -4.45 4.86
N MET A 75 5.98 -3.25 4.58
CA MET A 75 6.49 -1.99 5.09
C MET A 75 5.62 -1.48 6.23
N ALA A 76 6.22 -1.12 7.37
CA ALA A 76 5.46 -0.64 8.52
C ALA A 76 4.82 0.72 8.24
N ARG A 77 3.49 0.83 8.47
CA ARG A 77 2.71 2.07 8.30
C ARG A 77 3.33 3.26 9.03
N SER A 78 3.91 3.02 10.21
CA SER A 78 4.58 4.05 11.02
C SER A 78 5.90 4.54 10.43
N ILE A 79 6.61 3.73 9.63
CA ILE A 79 7.83 4.16 8.94
C ILE A 79 7.48 5.15 7.83
N VAL A 80 6.44 4.85 7.06
CA VAL A 80 5.90 5.79 6.05
C VAL A 80 5.46 7.09 6.74
N GLY A 81 4.69 7.01 7.82
CA GLY A 81 4.23 8.19 8.53
C GLY A 81 5.39 9.06 9.07
N LYS A 82 6.41 8.46 9.67
CA LYS A 82 7.61 9.17 10.15
C LYS A 82 8.40 9.81 9.01
N HIS A 83 8.51 9.12 7.87
CA HIS A 83 9.27 9.60 6.72
C HIS A 83 8.68 10.88 6.12
N PHE A 84 7.37 11.05 6.17
CA PHE A 84 6.67 12.24 5.67
C PHE A 84 6.26 13.23 6.78
N ASP A 85 6.68 13.00 8.02
CA ASP A 85 6.35 13.83 9.17
C ASP A 85 4.83 14.01 9.41
N ILE A 86 4.05 12.97 9.09
CA ILE A 86 2.59 12.91 9.25
C ILE A 86 2.19 12.01 10.44
N MET A 87 3.02 11.98 11.49
CA MET A 87 2.72 11.27 12.73
C MET A 87 2.21 12.26 13.78
N VAL A 88 1.07 11.94 14.40
CA VAL A 88 0.57 12.66 15.58
C VAL A 88 0.47 11.68 16.74
N GLY A 89 1.35 11.84 17.73
CA GLY A 89 1.52 10.87 18.80
C GLY A 89 1.95 9.51 18.24
N GLY A 90 1.12 8.49 18.47
CA GLY A 90 1.35 7.11 17.98
C GLY A 90 0.70 6.77 16.64
N ALA A 91 -0.06 7.69 16.04
CA ALA A 91 -0.89 7.43 14.86
C ALA A 91 -0.44 8.25 13.65
N LYS A 92 -0.54 7.65 12.47
CA LYS A 92 -0.32 8.33 11.18
C LYS A 92 -1.60 9.08 10.80
N THR A 93 -1.50 10.36 10.44
CA THR A 93 -2.60 11.17 9.92
C THR A 93 -2.81 10.95 8.41
N SER A 94 -3.83 11.59 7.83
CA SER A 94 -4.13 11.46 6.41
C SER A 94 -3.02 12.08 5.55
N GLY A 95 -2.59 11.37 4.51
CA GLY A 95 -1.57 11.83 3.57
C GLY A 95 -2.14 12.51 2.31
N VAL A 96 -3.44 12.78 2.26
CA VAL A 96 -4.11 13.27 1.04
C VAL A 96 -3.60 14.63 0.60
N GLU A 97 -3.49 15.60 1.52
CA GLU A 97 -3.00 16.95 1.21
C GLU A 97 -1.56 16.91 0.69
N LEU A 98 -0.72 16.07 1.31
CA LEU A 98 0.65 15.85 0.86
C LEU A 98 0.71 15.27 -0.56
N VAL A 99 -0.15 14.30 -0.88
CA VAL A 99 -0.21 13.74 -2.24
C VAL A 99 -0.71 14.77 -3.26
N GLN A 100 -1.67 15.62 -2.89
CA GLN A 100 -2.12 16.71 -3.75
C GLN A 100 -0.95 17.67 -4.08
N GLN A 101 -0.18 18.07 -3.06
CA GLN A 101 1.02 18.89 -3.24
C GLN A 101 2.06 18.21 -4.14
N LEU A 102 2.35 16.92 -3.91
CA LEU A 102 3.30 16.16 -4.75
C LEU A 102 2.88 16.10 -6.23
N VAL A 103 1.58 16.00 -6.51
CA VAL A 103 1.03 15.99 -7.88
C VAL A 103 1.11 17.36 -8.52
N GLU A 104 0.92 18.45 -7.76
CA GLU A 104 1.08 19.83 -8.25
C GLU A 104 2.56 20.18 -8.51
N GLU A 105 3.45 19.75 -7.63
CA GLU A 105 4.91 19.89 -7.77
C GLU A 105 5.45 19.12 -8.98
N ALA A 106 4.88 17.95 -9.30
CA ALA A 106 5.30 17.13 -10.43
C ALA A 106 5.15 17.81 -11.80
N GLU A 107 4.25 18.78 -11.91
CA GLU A 107 4.03 19.57 -13.12
C GLU A 107 4.97 20.78 -13.21
N THR A 108 5.34 21.34 -12.06
CA THR A 108 5.94 22.68 -11.97
C THR A 108 7.43 22.65 -11.66
N LEU A 109 7.90 21.63 -10.94
CA LEU A 109 9.28 21.54 -10.45
C LEU A 109 10.13 20.62 -11.31
N GLN A 110 11.30 21.11 -11.69
CA GLN A 110 12.30 20.35 -12.45
C GLN A 110 12.93 19.19 -11.64
N GLN A 111 12.80 19.21 -10.31
CA GLN A 111 13.26 18.18 -9.38
C GLN A 111 12.13 17.72 -8.44
N SER A 112 11.02 17.26 -9.01
CA SER A 112 9.91 16.70 -8.23
C SER A 112 10.26 15.32 -7.66
N ARG A 113 9.63 14.96 -6.52
CA ARG A 113 9.80 13.63 -5.89
C ARG A 113 9.11 12.51 -6.70
N ILE A 114 8.15 12.87 -7.54
CA ILE A 114 7.45 11.96 -8.45
C ILE A 114 7.42 12.54 -9.85
N HIS A 115 7.52 11.68 -10.86
CA HIS A 115 7.33 12.05 -12.26
C HIS A 115 6.09 11.33 -12.78
N LEU A 116 5.14 12.11 -13.30
CA LEU A 116 3.88 11.60 -13.83
C LEU A 116 3.78 11.94 -15.31
N LEU A 117 3.31 10.98 -16.10
CA LEU A 117 2.89 11.23 -17.48
C LEU A 117 1.72 12.24 -17.47
N PRO A 118 1.67 13.20 -18.41
CA PRO A 118 0.63 14.22 -18.44
C PRO A 118 -0.80 13.68 -18.39
N GLU A 119 -1.05 12.55 -19.06
CA GLU A 119 -2.35 11.88 -19.09
C GLU A 119 -2.76 11.36 -17.71
N LEU A 120 -1.80 10.85 -16.94
CA LEU A 120 -2.03 10.37 -15.58
C LEU A 120 -2.22 11.52 -14.60
N LEU A 121 -1.49 12.62 -14.79
CA LEU A 121 -1.56 13.80 -13.93
C LEU A 121 -2.98 14.40 -13.89
N LEU A 122 -3.62 14.53 -15.05
CA LEU A 122 -5.00 15.00 -15.14
C LEU A 122 -5.98 14.04 -14.45
N GLN A 123 -5.78 12.73 -14.62
CA GLN A 123 -6.59 11.71 -13.93
C GLN A 123 -6.43 11.77 -12.41
N TYR A 124 -5.20 11.91 -11.90
CA TYR A 124 -4.93 12.00 -10.47
C TYR A 124 -5.52 13.28 -9.87
N LYS A 125 -5.37 14.44 -10.52
CA LYS A 125 -6.00 15.70 -10.06
C LYS A 125 -7.53 15.59 -9.96
N HIS A 126 -8.17 14.93 -10.93
CA HIS A 126 -9.62 14.70 -10.89
C HIS A 126 -10.01 13.70 -9.79
N LYS A 127 -9.24 12.62 -9.60
CA LYS A 127 -9.52 11.62 -8.56
C LYS A 127 -9.30 12.16 -7.15
N LEU A 128 -8.27 12.97 -6.94
CA LEU A 128 -7.91 13.56 -5.66
C LEU A 128 -8.77 14.76 -5.27
N HIS A 129 -9.69 15.20 -6.14
CA HIS A 129 -10.62 16.28 -5.83
C HIS A 129 -11.56 15.88 -4.67
N PRO A 130 -11.99 16.82 -3.81
CA PRO A 130 -12.65 16.53 -2.52
C PRO A 130 -14.10 15.99 -2.59
N ARG A 131 -14.50 15.31 -3.66
CA ARG A 131 -15.92 14.93 -3.91
C ARG A 131 -16.38 13.62 -3.26
N GLY A 132 -15.59 13.00 -2.39
CA GLY A 132 -16.04 11.83 -1.63
C GLY A 132 -14.98 11.30 -0.68
N GLN A 133 -15.29 11.33 0.62
CA GLN A 133 -14.41 10.87 1.69
C GLN A 133 -14.19 9.35 1.62
N ASN A 134 -13.01 8.90 2.03
CA ASN A 134 -12.48 7.53 2.15
C ASN A 134 -11.84 6.83 0.93
N ARG A 135 -12.30 7.00 -0.31
CA ARG A 135 -11.76 6.15 -1.41
C ARG A 135 -10.31 6.48 -1.82
N ASN A 136 -9.84 7.69 -1.51
CA ASN A 136 -8.52 8.14 -1.92
C ASN A 136 -7.43 7.86 -0.88
N GLU A 137 -7.78 7.51 0.37
CA GLU A 137 -6.75 7.34 1.41
C GLU A 137 -5.84 6.14 1.12
N GLU A 138 -6.41 4.99 0.72
CA GLU A 138 -5.61 3.82 0.34
C GLU A 138 -4.73 4.09 -0.90
N LEU A 139 -5.24 4.87 -1.86
CA LEU A 139 -4.49 5.27 -3.05
C LEU A 139 -3.32 6.20 -2.68
N CYS A 140 -3.57 7.20 -1.84
CA CYS A 140 -2.54 8.11 -1.33
C CYS A 140 -1.51 7.37 -0.50
N ASP A 141 -1.96 6.48 0.39
CA ASP A 141 -1.09 5.66 1.24
C ASP A 141 -0.19 4.74 0.40
N ALA A 142 -0.72 4.13 -0.67
CA ALA A 142 0.06 3.32 -1.59
C ALA A 142 1.14 4.14 -2.31
N LEU A 143 0.81 5.34 -2.78
CA LEU A 143 1.78 6.23 -3.43
C LEU A 143 2.87 6.69 -2.45
N LEU A 144 2.49 7.14 -1.25
CA LEU A 144 3.44 7.54 -0.21
C LEU A 144 4.34 6.37 0.19
N GLN A 145 3.79 5.17 0.34
CA GLN A 145 4.58 3.97 0.63
C GLN A 145 5.61 3.69 -0.46
N ALA A 146 5.25 3.81 -1.74
CA ALA A 146 6.18 3.63 -2.85
C ALA A 146 7.32 4.67 -2.83
N ILE A 147 6.99 5.95 -2.65
CA ILE A 147 7.98 7.04 -2.54
C ILE A 147 8.92 6.79 -1.36
N ALA A 148 8.37 6.51 -0.17
CA ALA A 148 9.16 6.24 1.02
C ALA A 148 10.08 5.03 0.83
N PHE A 149 9.60 3.96 0.19
CA PHE A 149 10.43 2.79 -0.11
C PHE A 149 11.67 3.16 -0.94
N TYR A 150 11.49 3.86 -2.06
CA TYR A 150 12.61 4.26 -2.92
C TYR A 150 13.57 5.23 -2.24
N GLU A 151 13.05 6.21 -1.49
CA GLU A 151 13.91 7.18 -0.81
C GLU A 151 14.69 6.58 0.36
N LEU A 152 14.08 5.69 1.14
CA LEU A 152 14.77 4.99 2.22
C LEU A 152 15.82 4.03 1.66
N LEU A 153 15.53 3.33 0.55
CA LEU A 153 16.50 2.46 -0.10
C LEU A 153 17.74 3.23 -0.59
N ARG A 154 17.54 4.40 -1.20
CA ARG A 154 18.64 5.27 -1.65
C ARG A 154 19.52 5.76 -0.49
N LYS A 155 18.93 6.14 0.64
CA LYS A 155 19.67 6.58 1.84
C LYS A 155 20.58 5.50 2.41
N HIS A 156 20.27 4.22 2.21
CA HIS A 156 21.08 3.10 2.69
C HIS A 156 22.22 2.69 1.74
N GLN A 157 22.30 3.27 0.53
CA GLN A 157 23.36 2.96 -0.45
C GLN A 157 24.51 3.99 -0.47
N THR A 158 24.33 5.12 0.22
CA THR A 158 25.35 6.15 0.49
C THR A 158 25.88 6.03 1.89
#